data_AF-A0A7C1D2F5-F1
#
_entry.id   AF-A0A7C1D2F5-F1
#
_cell.length_a   1.000
_cell.length_b   1.000
_cell.length_c   1.000
_cell.angle_alpha   90.00
_cell.angle_beta   90.00
_cell.angle_gamma   90.00
#
_symmetry.space_group_name_H-M   'P 1'
#
loop_
_entity.id
_entity.type
_entity.pdbx_description
1 polymer ?
#
loop_
_entity_poly.entity_id
_entity_poly.type
_entity_poly.pdbx_seq_one_letter_code
_entity_poly.pdbx_strand_id
1 'polypeptide(L)'
;MVSSIRDLNISAVKSVNCFEVFYLLGDLSDDQLLRICEELLVDKITQQYAINQPLEQESSAIWNVEITYNPGVMDPVEQSTLKGIRDMGIDSVVKVKTAQKYHITGSLTQDEKRLIVEKILANKLIQHQVQPDEEIFASSSPYQFESVEIDLLGANNDRLLQISRDGQLFLNLAEMQTIQSYFRGIGRNPTDVELETLAQTWSEHCVHKTFRGLIEFNGEIINNLLKSTVMKVTEELNKPWCISVFKDNSGVIAFDERYDVCFKVETHNHPSALEPYGGANTGIGGVIRDPLGTGLGAKPIVNTDVFCFAPPDYPHEKLPPGVLHPKRIFIGVHAGVRDYGNRMGIPTVNGALFFDERYVGNPLV
;
A
#
# COMPACT_ATOMS: atom_id res chain seq x y z
N MET A 1 -12.97 11.96 -13.15
CA MET A 1 -13.34 12.65 -11.89
C MET A 1 -14.80 13.10 -11.86
N VAL A 2 -15.30 13.90 -12.82
CA VAL A 2 -16.72 14.35 -12.83
C VAL A 2 -17.71 13.18 -12.76
N SER A 3 -17.50 12.09 -13.52
CA SER A 3 -18.33 10.88 -13.40
C SER A 3 -18.34 10.31 -11.99
N SER A 4 -17.17 10.20 -11.34
CA SER A 4 -17.06 9.69 -9.97
C SER A 4 -17.83 10.57 -8.96
N ILE A 5 -17.85 11.89 -9.16
CA ILE A 5 -18.63 12.82 -8.34
C ILE A 5 -20.13 12.62 -8.56
N ARG A 6 -20.54 12.40 -9.82
CA ARG A 6 -21.95 12.09 -10.15
C ARG A 6 -22.41 10.77 -9.55
N ASP A 7 -21.52 9.79 -9.43
CA ASP A 7 -21.81 8.51 -8.76
C ASP A 7 -22.15 8.68 -7.26
N LEU A 8 -21.79 9.83 -6.65
CA LEU A 8 -22.22 10.21 -5.30
C LEU A 8 -23.58 10.94 -5.27
N ASN A 9 -24.32 10.93 -6.39
CA ASN A 9 -25.54 11.73 -6.61
C ASN A 9 -25.31 13.26 -6.58
N ILE A 10 -24.08 13.72 -6.82
CA ILE A 10 -23.74 15.15 -6.88
C ILE A 10 -23.66 15.59 -8.35
N SER A 11 -24.73 16.21 -8.85
CA SER A 11 -24.84 16.63 -10.26
C SER A 11 -24.46 18.10 -10.52
N ALA A 12 -24.29 18.90 -9.47
CA ALA A 12 -24.00 20.33 -9.57
C ALA A 12 -22.59 20.67 -10.10
N VAL A 13 -21.68 19.68 -10.17
CA VAL A 13 -20.34 19.84 -10.72
C VAL A 13 -20.37 19.85 -12.25
N LYS A 14 -19.87 20.93 -12.83
CA LYS A 14 -19.79 21.16 -14.28
C LYS A 14 -18.46 20.67 -14.85
N SER A 15 -17.36 21.02 -14.20
CA SER A 15 -16.00 20.70 -14.62
C SER A 15 -15.09 20.53 -13.40
N VAL A 16 -14.00 19.79 -13.61
CA VAL A 16 -12.91 19.65 -12.65
C VAL A 16 -11.61 19.76 -13.42
N ASN A 17 -10.78 20.73 -13.04
CA ASN A 17 -9.40 20.85 -13.51
C ASN A 17 -8.47 20.30 -12.42
N CYS A 18 -7.48 19.52 -12.82
CA CYS A 18 -6.53 18.86 -11.92
C CYS A 18 -5.14 19.44 -12.16
N PHE A 19 -4.40 19.67 -11.09
CA PHE A 19 -3.06 20.26 -11.11
C PHE A 19 -2.14 19.44 -10.22
N GLU A 20 -0.96 19.12 -10.75
CA GLU A 20 0.15 18.63 -9.94
C GLU A 20 0.90 19.83 -9.38
N VAL A 21 1.06 19.88 -8.07
CA VAL A 21 1.70 20.99 -7.37
C VAL A 21 3.02 20.52 -6.80
N PHE A 22 4.08 21.26 -7.08
CA PHE A 22 5.42 21.04 -6.54
C PHE A 22 5.83 22.24 -5.70
N TYR A 23 6.11 22.00 -4.44
CA TYR A 23 6.69 22.98 -3.53
C TYR A 23 8.18 22.72 -3.44
N LEU A 24 8.99 23.73 -3.76
CA LEU A 24 10.45 23.66 -3.70
C LEU A 24 10.94 24.59 -2.59
N LEU A 25 11.66 24.04 -1.62
CA LEU A 25 12.31 24.82 -0.56
C LEU A 25 13.81 24.93 -0.88
N GLY A 26 14.28 26.15 -1.12
CA GLY A 26 15.68 26.40 -1.46
C GLY A 26 15.93 27.84 -1.88
N ASP A 27 17.21 28.18 -2.09
CA ASP A 27 17.62 29.45 -2.67
C ASP A 27 17.74 29.29 -4.19
N LEU A 28 16.64 29.57 -4.89
CA LEU A 28 16.53 29.36 -6.34
C LEU A 28 16.50 30.71 -7.07
N SER A 29 17.38 30.86 -8.05
CA SER A 29 17.24 31.91 -9.07
C SER A 29 16.06 31.59 -10.01
N ASP A 30 15.48 32.63 -10.61
CA ASP A 30 14.40 32.49 -11.60
C ASP A 30 14.80 31.57 -12.76
N ASP A 31 16.05 31.66 -13.23
CA ASP A 31 16.59 30.79 -14.28
C ASP A 31 16.63 29.32 -13.86
N GLN A 32 17.05 29.02 -12.63
CA GLN A 32 17.04 27.65 -12.10
C GLN A 32 15.62 27.12 -11.97
N LEU A 33 14.69 27.94 -11.47
CA LEU A 33 13.29 27.55 -11.30
C LEU A 33 12.62 27.25 -12.65
N LEU A 34 12.85 28.11 -13.66
CA LEU A 34 12.39 27.88 -15.03
C LEU A 34 12.95 26.58 -15.60
N ARG A 35 14.25 26.32 -15.45
CA ARG A 35 14.86 25.07 -15.92
C ARG A 35 14.25 23.85 -15.24
N ILE A 36 14.05 23.87 -13.93
CA ILE A 36 13.41 22.78 -13.19
C ILE A 36 12.00 22.51 -13.75
N CYS A 37 11.19 23.55 -13.92
CA CYS A 37 9.85 23.40 -14.48
C CYS A 37 9.89 22.81 -15.90
N GLU A 38 10.73 23.37 -16.76
CA GLU A 38 10.71 23.12 -18.19
C GLU A 38 11.48 21.88 -18.66
N GLU A 39 12.53 21.49 -17.95
CA GLU A 39 13.38 20.36 -18.32
C GLU A 39 13.05 19.08 -17.52
N LEU A 40 12.43 19.21 -16.34
CA LEU A 40 12.19 18.09 -15.42
C LEU A 40 10.71 17.85 -15.09
N LEU A 41 9.95 18.88 -14.72
CA LEU A 41 8.62 18.69 -14.15
C LEU A 41 7.49 18.65 -15.17
N VAL A 42 7.61 19.38 -16.28
CA VAL A 42 6.50 19.62 -17.22
C VAL A 42 6.78 18.97 -18.56
N ASP A 43 5.83 18.16 -19.03
CA ASP A 43 5.75 17.82 -20.45
C ASP A 43 5.12 18.97 -21.23
N LYS A 44 5.96 19.76 -21.91
CA LYS A 44 5.55 20.95 -22.68
C LYS A 44 4.58 20.63 -23.84
N ILE A 45 4.43 19.37 -24.24
CA ILE A 45 3.50 18.97 -25.31
C ILE A 45 2.08 18.81 -24.76
N THR A 46 1.96 18.23 -23.56
CA THR A 46 0.67 17.80 -23.02
C THR A 46 0.20 18.62 -21.81
N GLN A 47 1.08 19.43 -21.21
CA GLN A 47 0.83 20.15 -19.98
C GLN A 47 1.09 21.66 -20.10
N GLN A 48 0.38 22.43 -19.28
CA GLN A 48 0.63 23.83 -19.02
C GLN A 48 1.11 24.00 -17.58
N TYR A 49 1.90 25.04 -17.30
CA TYR A 49 2.43 25.29 -15.97
C TYR A 49 2.41 26.77 -15.62
N ALA A 50 2.41 27.06 -14.32
CA ALA A 50 2.60 28.38 -13.78
C ALA A 50 3.49 28.31 -12.53
N ILE A 51 4.24 29.38 -12.29
CA ILE A 51 5.12 29.50 -11.14
C ILE A 51 4.55 30.57 -10.21
N ASN A 52 4.26 30.21 -8.96
CA ASN A 52 3.79 31.13 -7.91
C ASN A 52 2.58 32.01 -8.29
N GLN A 53 1.78 31.56 -9.27
CA GLN A 53 0.59 32.24 -9.75
C GLN A 53 -0.42 31.21 -10.26
N PRO A 54 -1.73 31.53 -10.25
CA PRO A 54 -2.73 30.61 -10.77
C PRO A 54 -2.69 30.54 -12.31
N LEU A 55 -2.91 29.33 -12.85
CA LEU A 55 -3.08 29.10 -14.30
C LEU A 55 -4.41 29.66 -14.83
N GLU A 56 -5.41 29.81 -13.96
CA GLU A 56 -6.77 30.23 -14.32
C GLU A 56 -7.20 31.41 -13.45
N GLN A 57 -8.08 32.27 -13.96
CA GLN A 57 -8.64 33.36 -13.15
C GLN A 57 -9.51 32.79 -12.03
N GLU A 58 -9.24 33.21 -10.79
CA GLU A 58 -10.08 32.87 -9.65
C GLU A 58 -11.49 33.45 -9.83
N SER A 59 -12.49 32.60 -9.60
CA SER A 59 -13.89 32.97 -9.63
C SER A 59 -14.57 32.39 -8.40
N SER A 60 -15.54 33.12 -7.83
CA SER A 60 -16.35 32.62 -6.72
C SER A 60 -17.16 31.35 -7.06
N ALA A 61 -17.26 31.01 -8.34
CA ALA A 61 -17.87 29.77 -8.83
C ALA A 61 -16.92 28.54 -8.77
N ILE A 62 -15.65 28.73 -8.41
CA ILE A 62 -14.63 27.68 -8.34
C ILE A 62 -14.33 27.37 -6.89
N TRP A 63 -14.48 26.09 -6.51
CA TRP A 63 -13.97 25.58 -5.26
C TRP A 63 -12.57 25.01 -5.46
N ASN A 64 -11.60 25.62 -4.78
CA ASN A 64 -10.22 25.14 -4.73
C ASN A 64 -10.06 24.16 -3.58
N VAL A 65 -9.50 22.99 -3.87
CA VAL A 65 -9.15 21.97 -2.88
C VAL A 65 -7.80 21.39 -3.24
N GLU A 66 -6.93 21.26 -2.25
CA GLU A 66 -5.61 20.69 -2.40
C GLU A 66 -5.45 19.52 -1.44
N ILE A 67 -4.91 18.42 -1.98
CA ILE A 67 -4.70 17.17 -1.26
C ILE A 67 -3.21 16.85 -1.27
N THR A 68 -2.64 16.65 -0.09
CA THR A 68 -1.23 16.22 0.08
C THR A 68 -1.15 14.98 0.97
N TYR A 69 0.04 14.38 1.03
CA TYR A 69 0.33 13.25 1.90
C TYR A 69 0.36 13.69 3.37
N ASN A 70 -0.12 12.82 4.27
CA ASN A 70 -0.04 13.03 5.71
C ASN A 70 1.42 13.18 6.16
N PRO A 71 1.70 14.00 7.19
CA PRO A 71 3.04 14.09 7.76
C PRO A 71 3.61 12.71 8.13
N GLY A 72 4.85 12.45 7.72
CA GLY A 72 5.53 11.16 7.93
C GLY A 72 5.23 10.08 6.88
N VAL A 73 4.24 10.28 6.00
CA VAL A 73 4.02 9.39 4.85
C VAL A 73 5.07 9.68 3.79
N MET A 74 5.70 8.62 3.28
CA MET A 74 6.67 8.70 2.21
C MET A 74 6.01 9.07 0.89
N ASP A 75 6.58 10.03 0.18
CA ASP A 75 6.25 10.35 -1.21
C ASP A 75 7.45 10.04 -2.13
N PRO A 76 7.38 8.99 -2.97
CA PRO A 76 8.44 8.67 -3.92
C PRO A 76 8.71 9.76 -4.97
N VAL A 77 7.70 10.60 -5.28
CA VAL A 77 7.82 11.70 -6.24
C VAL A 77 8.67 12.81 -5.65
N GLU A 78 8.54 13.13 -4.36
CA GLU A 78 9.43 14.09 -3.67
C GLU A 78 10.90 13.68 -3.82
N GLN A 79 11.21 12.41 -3.54
CA GLN A 79 12.58 11.90 -3.62
C GLN A 79 13.13 11.90 -5.04
N SER A 80 12.32 11.42 -6.00
CA SER A 80 12.73 11.33 -7.41
C SER A 80 12.91 12.74 -8.02
N THR A 81 12.04 13.67 -7.66
CA THR A 81 12.13 15.07 -8.08
C THR A 81 13.38 15.72 -7.52
N LEU A 82 13.62 15.59 -6.22
CA LEU A 82 14.83 16.15 -5.59
C LEU A 82 16.11 15.56 -6.18
N LYS A 83 16.12 14.26 -6.46
CA LYS A 83 17.23 13.62 -7.17
C LYS A 83 17.41 14.20 -8.57
N GLY A 84 16.33 14.32 -9.36
CA GLY A 84 16.37 14.89 -10.71
C GLY A 84 16.92 16.32 -10.72
N ILE A 85 16.49 17.17 -9.78
CA ILE A 85 17.00 18.54 -9.63
C ILE A 85 18.51 18.54 -9.35
N ARG A 86 19.00 17.64 -8.49
CA ARG A 86 20.45 17.49 -8.22
C ARG A 86 21.22 16.99 -9.43
N ASP A 87 20.67 16.05 -10.18
CA ASP A 87 21.29 15.54 -11.41
C ASP A 87 21.42 16.65 -12.49
N MET A 88 20.58 17.69 -12.45
CA MET A 88 20.70 18.90 -13.27
C MET A 88 21.80 19.87 -12.80
N GLY A 89 22.47 19.57 -11.69
CA GLY A 89 23.50 20.41 -11.06
C GLY A 89 22.94 21.52 -10.16
N ILE A 90 21.70 21.39 -9.68
CA ILE A 90 21.06 22.38 -8.81
C ILE A 90 20.97 21.83 -7.38
N ASP A 91 21.94 22.17 -6.54
CA ASP A 91 22.00 21.71 -5.15
C ASP A 91 21.30 22.65 -4.14
N SER A 92 20.81 23.80 -4.60
CA SER A 92 20.19 24.81 -3.73
C SER A 92 18.78 24.44 -3.26
N VAL A 93 18.16 23.42 -3.85
CA VAL A 93 16.89 22.85 -3.38
C VAL A 93 17.16 21.85 -2.26
N VAL A 94 16.63 22.14 -1.08
CA VAL A 94 16.83 21.35 0.13
C VAL A 94 15.71 20.34 0.33
N LYS A 95 14.46 20.72 0.03
CA LYS A 95 13.28 19.86 0.17
C LYS A 95 12.31 20.06 -0.99
N VAL A 96 11.59 19.00 -1.32
CA VAL A 96 10.46 19.00 -2.26
C VAL A 96 9.25 18.47 -1.51
N LYS A 97 8.09 19.09 -1.72
CA LYS A 97 6.77 18.56 -1.33
C LYS A 97 5.87 18.51 -2.56
N THR A 98 4.98 17.53 -2.63
CA THR A 98 4.00 17.45 -3.72
C THR A 98 2.57 17.51 -3.19
N ALA A 99 1.66 18.00 -4.04
CA ALA A 99 0.23 17.97 -3.78
C ALA A 99 -0.56 17.82 -5.09
N GLN A 100 -1.81 17.42 -4.96
CA GLN A 100 -2.79 17.41 -6.03
C GLN A 100 -3.83 18.49 -5.76
N LYS A 101 -3.90 19.49 -6.62
CA LYS A 101 -4.87 20.57 -6.52
C LYS A 101 -5.99 20.36 -7.54
N TYR A 102 -7.21 20.65 -7.11
CA TYR A 102 -8.41 20.53 -7.93
C TYR A 102 -9.18 21.86 -7.91
N HIS A 103 -9.52 22.34 -9.10
CA HIS A 103 -10.48 23.42 -9.28
C HIS A 103 -11.82 22.80 -9.70
N ILE A 104 -12.80 22.84 -8.81
CA ILE A 104 -14.11 22.23 -9.02
C ILE A 104 -15.14 23.33 -9.27
N THR A 105 -15.67 23.39 -10.49
CA THR A 105 -16.67 24.40 -10.87
C THR A 105 -18.08 23.85 -10.66
N GLY A 106 -18.86 24.51 -9.82
CA GLY A 106 -20.24 24.10 -9.51
C GLY A 106 -20.76 24.71 -8.22
N SER A 107 -22.09 24.73 -8.06
CA SER A 107 -22.72 25.19 -6.82
C SER A 107 -22.83 24.03 -5.84
N LEU A 108 -21.84 23.89 -4.95
CA LEU A 108 -21.75 22.80 -3.98
C LEU A 108 -22.00 23.28 -2.55
N THR A 109 -22.83 22.52 -1.83
CA THR A 109 -23.00 22.65 -0.37
C THR A 109 -21.74 22.17 0.36
N GLN A 110 -21.60 22.54 1.64
CA GLN A 110 -20.45 22.10 2.45
C GLN A 110 -20.42 20.58 2.67
N ASP A 111 -21.58 19.93 2.77
CA ASP A 111 -21.67 18.48 2.93
C ASP A 111 -21.23 17.75 1.64
N GLU A 112 -21.60 18.26 0.47
CA GLU A 112 -21.14 17.72 -0.81
C GLU A 112 -19.62 17.88 -0.98
N LYS A 113 -19.06 19.04 -0.59
CA LYS A 113 -17.62 19.26 -0.58
C LYS A 113 -16.89 18.25 0.29
N ARG A 114 -17.35 18.07 1.53
CA ARG A 114 -16.80 17.07 2.46
C ARG A 114 -16.86 15.66 1.86
N LEU A 115 -18.00 15.27 1.29
CA LEU A 115 -18.18 13.95 0.70
C LEU A 115 -17.26 13.72 -0.50
N ILE A 116 -17.06 14.73 -1.37
CA ILE A 116 -16.13 14.65 -2.51
C ILE A 116 -14.69 14.42 -2.02
N VAL A 117 -14.24 15.16 -1.01
CA VAL A 117 -12.89 14.96 -0.44
C VAL A 117 -12.73 13.55 0.12
N GLU A 118 -13.64 13.14 1.01
CA GLU A 118 -13.53 11.87 1.73
C GLU A 118 -13.66 10.65 0.82
N LYS A 119 -14.53 10.72 -0.19
CA LYS A 119 -14.87 9.55 -1.02
C LYS A 119 -14.09 9.47 -2.32
N ILE A 120 -13.60 10.59 -2.85
CA ILE A 120 -12.99 10.65 -4.19
C ILE A 120 -11.56 11.17 -4.13
N LEU A 121 -11.34 12.35 -3.56
CA LEU A 121 -10.07 13.06 -3.75
C LEU A 121 -8.94 12.58 -2.84
N ALA A 122 -9.25 12.22 -1.60
CA ALA A 122 -8.25 11.82 -0.61
C ALA A 122 -8.46 10.38 -0.14
N ASN A 123 -7.37 9.71 0.20
CA ASN A 123 -7.41 8.58 1.11
C ASN A 123 -6.93 9.03 2.49
N LYS A 124 -7.84 9.18 3.45
CA LYS A 124 -7.53 9.70 4.80
C LYS A 124 -6.42 8.96 5.53
N LEU A 125 -6.14 7.70 5.17
CA LEU A 125 -5.05 6.92 5.76
C LEU A 125 -3.68 7.52 5.43
N ILE A 126 -3.53 8.09 4.24
CA ILE A 126 -2.24 8.56 3.72
C ILE A 126 -2.26 10.01 3.27
N GLN A 127 -3.42 10.65 3.15
CA GLN A 127 -3.60 11.98 2.60
C GLN A 127 -4.63 12.79 3.39
N HIS A 128 -4.53 14.11 3.31
CA HIS A 128 -5.49 15.05 3.87
C HIS A 128 -5.67 16.25 2.95
N GLN A 129 -6.75 17.00 3.19
CA GLN A 129 -6.97 18.30 2.57
C GLN A 129 -6.12 19.35 3.28
N VAL A 130 -5.32 20.09 2.52
CA VAL A 130 -4.47 21.18 3.04
C VAL A 130 -5.35 22.26 3.67
N GLN A 131 -5.02 22.67 4.89
CA GLN A 131 -5.71 23.76 5.59
C GLN A 131 -5.11 25.13 5.23
N PRO A 132 -5.89 26.23 5.28
CA PRO A 132 -5.41 27.56 4.87
C PRO A 132 -4.17 28.08 5.61
N ASP A 133 -3.96 27.63 6.85
CA ASP A 133 -2.88 28.02 7.76
C ASP A 133 -1.82 26.92 7.94
N GLU A 134 -1.86 25.88 7.10
CA GLU A 134 -0.94 24.75 7.20
C GLU A 134 0.46 25.07 6.67
N GLU A 135 1.48 24.73 7.47
CA GLU A 135 2.87 24.85 7.05
C GLU A 135 3.32 23.64 6.22
N ILE A 136 3.44 23.82 4.90
CA ILE A 136 3.89 22.78 3.95
C ILE A 136 5.23 22.14 4.36
N PHE A 137 6.16 22.94 4.86
CA PHE A 137 7.49 22.49 5.29
C PHE A 137 7.65 22.48 6.82
N ALA A 138 6.62 22.01 7.53
CA ALA A 138 6.69 21.86 8.99
C ALA A 138 7.98 21.13 9.43
N SER A 139 8.67 21.70 10.42
CA SER A 139 9.86 21.08 11.00
C SER A 139 9.46 19.87 11.84
N SER A 140 9.91 18.67 11.48
CA SER A 140 9.87 17.53 12.40
C SER A 140 10.86 17.79 13.53
N SER A 141 10.44 17.61 14.78
CA SER A 141 11.37 17.55 15.91
C SER A 141 12.46 16.51 15.62
N PRO A 142 13.73 16.79 15.92
CA PRO A 142 14.79 15.81 15.71
C PRO A 142 14.48 14.56 16.51
N TYR A 143 14.46 13.41 15.85
CA TYR A 143 14.27 12.12 16.50
C TYR A 143 15.44 11.87 17.46
N GLN A 144 15.12 11.55 18.72
CA GLN A 144 16.07 11.05 19.69
C GLN A 144 15.78 9.57 19.92
N PHE A 145 16.77 8.73 19.64
CA PHE A 145 16.63 7.29 19.86
C PHE A 145 16.52 7.00 21.35
N GLU A 146 15.48 6.27 21.73
CA GLU A 146 15.24 5.76 23.07
C GLU A 146 15.00 4.26 23.01
N SER A 147 15.72 3.49 23.82
CA SER A 147 15.50 2.05 23.96
C SER A 147 14.42 1.83 25.00
N VAL A 148 13.27 1.28 24.60
CA VAL A 148 12.14 1.06 25.50
C VAL A 148 12.15 -0.38 26.00
N GLU A 149 12.36 -0.56 27.30
CA GLU A 149 12.22 -1.87 27.97
C GLU A 149 10.79 -2.05 28.49
N ILE A 150 10.22 -3.24 28.28
CA ILE A 150 8.86 -3.58 28.68
C ILE A 150 8.89 -4.45 29.93
N ASP A 151 8.29 -3.98 31.03
CA ASP A 151 8.19 -4.75 32.26
C ASP A 151 7.24 -5.96 32.11
N LEU A 152 7.83 -7.08 31.71
CA LEU A 152 7.16 -8.33 31.39
C LEU A 152 7.36 -9.39 32.48
N LEU A 153 8.51 -9.41 33.16
CA LEU A 153 8.89 -10.52 34.06
C LEU A 153 7.91 -10.68 35.24
N GLY A 154 7.47 -9.57 35.83
CA GLY A 154 6.53 -9.53 36.95
C GLY A 154 5.06 -9.47 36.55
N ALA A 155 4.76 -9.34 35.26
CA ALA A 155 3.40 -9.14 34.78
C ALA A 155 2.48 -10.34 35.11
N ASN A 156 1.31 -10.07 35.67
CA ASN A 156 0.24 -11.06 35.78
C ASN A 156 -0.50 -11.20 34.43
N ASN A 157 -1.44 -12.14 34.32
CA ASN A 157 -2.16 -12.40 33.06
C ASN A 157 -2.86 -11.16 32.49
N ASP A 158 -3.48 -10.33 33.35
CA ASP A 158 -4.17 -9.12 32.90
C ASP A 158 -3.16 -8.10 32.34
N ARG A 159 -2.02 -7.93 33.01
CA ARG A 159 -0.95 -7.05 32.54
C ARG A 159 -0.31 -7.56 31.24
N LEU A 160 -0.16 -8.87 31.07
CA LEU A 160 0.31 -9.46 29.81
C LEU A 160 -0.64 -9.13 28.64
N LEU A 161 -1.94 -9.28 28.85
CA LEU A 161 -2.93 -8.92 27.85
C LEU A 161 -2.95 -7.41 27.57
N GLN A 162 -2.75 -6.59 28.60
CA GLN A 162 -2.63 -5.15 28.44
C GLN A 162 -1.40 -4.77 27.61
N ILE A 163 -0.23 -5.34 27.89
CA ILE A 163 0.99 -5.12 27.09
C ILE A 163 0.75 -5.47 25.62
N SER A 164 0.10 -6.61 25.35
CA SER A 164 -0.25 -7.02 23.98
C SER A 164 -1.19 -6.03 23.28
N ARG A 165 -2.18 -5.48 24.02
CA ARG A 165 -3.11 -4.47 23.48
C ARG A 165 -2.44 -3.13 23.22
N ASP A 166 -1.73 -2.61 24.21
CA ASP A 166 -1.12 -1.29 24.18
C ASP A 166 -0.03 -1.23 23.10
N GLY A 167 0.75 -2.31 22.94
CA GLY A 167 1.73 -2.47 21.87
C GLY A 167 1.16 -2.96 20.53
N GLN A 168 -0.16 -3.13 20.42
CA GLN A 168 -0.83 -3.65 19.21
C GLN A 168 -0.20 -4.95 18.66
N LEU A 169 0.24 -5.83 19.56
CA LEU A 169 0.98 -7.06 19.23
C LEU A 169 0.07 -8.19 18.73
N PHE A 170 -1.23 -8.12 19.03
CA PHE A 170 -2.22 -9.17 18.71
C PHE A 170 -1.84 -10.58 19.23
N LEU A 171 -0.99 -10.65 20.26
CA LEU A 171 -0.60 -11.89 20.93
C LEU A 171 -1.66 -12.29 21.95
N ASN A 172 -2.06 -13.56 21.94
CA ASN A 172 -2.97 -14.10 22.94
C ASN A 172 -2.23 -14.39 24.27
N LEU A 173 -2.99 -14.74 25.32
CA LEU A 173 -2.42 -14.98 26.64
C LEU A 173 -1.35 -16.08 26.65
N ALA A 174 -1.56 -17.18 25.93
CA ALA A 174 -0.61 -18.29 25.90
C ALA A 174 0.71 -17.90 25.21
N GLU A 175 0.64 -17.11 24.13
CA GLU A 175 1.81 -16.55 23.46
C GLU A 175 2.56 -15.59 24.39
N MET A 176 1.85 -14.67 25.05
CA MET A 176 2.46 -13.75 26.01
C MET A 176 3.11 -14.47 27.21
N GLN A 177 2.49 -15.53 27.73
CA GLN A 177 3.05 -16.37 28.79
C GLN A 177 4.31 -17.12 28.33
N THR A 178 4.32 -17.58 27.07
CA THR A 178 5.48 -18.25 26.48
C THR A 178 6.66 -17.29 26.38
N ILE A 179 6.41 -16.07 25.89
CA ILE A 179 7.40 -15.01 25.79
C ILE A 179 7.90 -14.61 27.19
N GLN A 180 7.00 -14.40 28.15
CA GLN A 180 7.36 -14.12 29.53
C GLN A 180 8.25 -15.21 30.13
N SER A 181 7.92 -16.47 29.90
CA SER A 181 8.70 -17.61 30.41
C SER A 181 10.11 -17.62 29.84
N TYR A 182 10.28 -17.31 28.54
CA TYR A 182 11.59 -17.15 27.92
C TYR A 182 12.41 -16.01 28.57
N PHE A 183 11.82 -14.82 28.69
CA PHE A 183 12.50 -13.65 29.27
C PHE A 183 12.83 -13.84 30.76
N ARG A 184 11.98 -14.54 31.53
CA ARG A 184 12.31 -15.00 32.89
C ARG A 184 13.51 -15.93 32.91
N GLY A 185 13.60 -16.85 31.95
CA GLY A 185 14.72 -17.79 31.84
C GLY A 185 16.06 -17.13 31.58
N ILE A 186 16.09 -16.06 30.78
CA ILE A 186 17.31 -15.29 30.49
C ILE A 186 17.56 -14.13 31.47
N GLY A 187 16.65 -13.89 32.41
CA GLY A 187 16.83 -12.95 33.52
C GLY A 187 16.77 -11.46 33.16
N ARG A 188 16.08 -11.09 32.08
CA ARG A 188 15.89 -9.67 31.69
C ARG A 188 14.54 -9.41 31.05
N ASN A 189 14.09 -8.16 31.06
CA ASN A 189 12.93 -7.72 30.30
C ASN A 189 13.25 -7.67 28.79
N PRO A 190 12.25 -7.85 27.91
CA PRO A 190 12.38 -7.56 26.50
C PRO A 190 12.40 -6.06 26.23
N THR A 191 13.03 -5.69 25.13
CA THR A 191 12.77 -4.40 24.47
C THR A 191 11.46 -4.46 23.68
N ASP A 192 10.88 -3.29 23.40
CA ASP A 192 9.72 -3.15 22.51
C ASP A 192 9.94 -3.83 21.15
N VAL A 193 11.10 -3.62 20.51
CA VAL A 193 11.44 -4.21 19.21
C VAL A 193 11.53 -5.75 19.26
N GLU A 194 11.98 -6.32 20.38
CA GLU A 194 12.01 -7.77 20.56
C GLU A 194 10.59 -8.35 20.66
N LEU A 195 9.70 -7.67 21.39
CA LEU A 195 8.29 -8.07 21.48
C LEU A 195 7.58 -7.94 20.13
N GLU A 196 7.81 -6.84 19.41
CA GLU A 196 7.23 -6.64 18.09
C GLU A 196 7.74 -7.68 17.09
N THR A 197 9.04 -8.00 17.11
CA THR A 197 9.61 -9.06 16.26
C THR A 197 8.94 -10.41 16.51
N LEU A 198 8.72 -10.78 17.77
CA LEU A 198 8.01 -12.01 18.11
C LEU A 198 6.55 -11.95 17.65
N ALA A 199 5.85 -10.83 17.87
CA ALA A 199 4.47 -10.64 17.44
C ALA A 199 4.29 -10.80 15.92
N GLN A 200 5.15 -10.16 15.12
CA GLN A 200 5.10 -10.23 13.66
C GLN A 200 5.42 -11.64 13.16
N THR A 201 6.53 -12.23 13.64
CA THR A 201 6.96 -13.56 13.22
C THR A 201 6.01 -14.67 13.66
N TRP A 202 5.25 -14.45 14.75
CA TRP A 202 4.23 -15.37 15.23
C TRP A 202 2.84 -14.98 14.75
N SER A 203 2.66 -14.05 13.83
CA SER A 203 1.33 -13.71 13.29
C SER A 203 0.71 -14.88 12.53
N GLU A 204 -0.61 -14.82 12.29
CA GLU A 204 -1.28 -15.78 11.40
C GLU A 204 -0.64 -15.77 10.00
N HIS A 205 -0.42 -14.57 9.47
CA HIS A 205 0.10 -14.35 8.13
C HIS A 205 1.52 -14.93 7.93
N CYS A 206 2.37 -14.88 8.95
CA CYS A 206 3.72 -15.44 8.86
C CYS A 206 3.76 -16.95 9.13
N VAL A 207 3.11 -17.41 10.21
CA VAL A 207 3.22 -18.82 10.64
C VAL A 207 2.28 -19.74 9.89
N HIS A 208 1.18 -19.20 9.35
CA HIS A 208 0.06 -19.95 8.81
C HIS A 208 -0.57 -20.87 9.87
N LYS A 209 -0.90 -20.30 11.05
CA LYS A 209 -1.38 -21.05 12.23
C LYS A 209 -2.58 -21.93 11.90
N THR A 210 -3.56 -21.38 11.20
CA THR A 210 -4.78 -22.10 10.79
C THR A 210 -4.44 -23.33 9.95
N PHE A 211 -3.55 -23.16 8.97
CA PHE A 211 -3.12 -24.24 8.09
C PHE A 211 -2.25 -25.29 8.76
N ARG A 212 -1.52 -24.92 9.82
CA ARG A 212 -0.63 -25.84 10.57
C ARG A 212 -1.29 -26.47 11.78
N GLY A 213 -2.42 -25.93 12.23
CA GLY A 213 -3.17 -26.38 13.39
C GLY A 213 -3.88 -27.72 13.19
N LEU A 214 -4.55 -28.15 14.24
CA LEU A 214 -5.47 -29.29 14.22
C LEU A 214 -6.84 -28.78 13.78
N ILE A 215 -7.41 -29.41 12.74
CA ILE A 215 -8.74 -29.10 12.23
C ILE A 215 -9.61 -30.33 12.41
N GLU A 216 -10.71 -30.19 13.12
CA GLU A 216 -11.77 -31.20 13.13
C GLU A 216 -12.75 -30.88 11.99
N PHE A 217 -12.91 -31.81 11.05
CA PHE A 217 -13.82 -31.65 9.93
C PHE A 217 -14.55 -32.97 9.67
N ASN A 218 -15.89 -32.95 9.72
CA ASN A 218 -16.74 -34.12 9.56
C ASN A 218 -16.37 -35.32 10.47
N GLY A 219 -15.91 -35.05 11.69
CA GLY A 219 -15.50 -36.07 12.66
C GLY A 219 -14.08 -36.63 12.45
N GLU A 220 -13.32 -36.10 11.49
CA GLU A 220 -11.91 -36.43 11.29
C GLU A 220 -11.00 -35.32 11.80
N ILE A 221 -9.88 -35.70 12.42
CA ILE A 221 -8.84 -34.76 12.85
C ILE A 221 -7.76 -34.69 11.78
N ILE A 222 -7.67 -33.53 11.13
CA ILE A 222 -6.61 -33.20 10.18
C ILE A 222 -5.51 -32.47 10.93
N ASN A 223 -4.33 -33.11 11.02
CA ASN A 223 -3.15 -32.51 11.59
C ASN A 223 -2.33 -31.84 10.48
N ASN A 224 -2.31 -30.49 10.49
CA ASN A 224 -1.66 -29.67 9.48
C ASN A 224 -2.25 -29.89 8.07
N LEU A 225 -3.15 -28.97 7.68
CA LEU A 225 -3.88 -29.02 6.43
C LEU A 225 -2.94 -29.01 5.21
N LEU A 226 -1.89 -28.18 5.20
CA LEU A 226 -0.94 -28.10 4.08
C LEU A 226 -0.17 -29.41 3.92
N LYS A 227 0.32 -29.98 5.02
CA LYS A 227 1.02 -31.27 5.01
C LYS A 227 0.12 -32.39 4.54
N SER A 228 -1.10 -32.45 5.08
CA SER A 228 -2.05 -33.52 4.79
C SER A 228 -2.67 -33.46 3.39
N THR A 229 -2.53 -32.32 2.68
CA THR A 229 -3.11 -32.13 1.35
C THR A 229 -2.02 -31.92 0.29
N VAL A 230 -1.68 -30.67 -0.03
CA VAL A 230 -0.84 -30.30 -1.17
C VAL A 230 0.57 -30.89 -1.05
N MET A 231 1.17 -30.85 0.15
CA MET A 231 2.53 -31.39 0.34
C MET A 231 2.55 -32.91 0.19
N LYS A 232 1.65 -33.64 0.87
CA LYS A 232 1.55 -35.09 0.76
C LYS A 232 1.39 -35.55 -0.70
N VAL A 233 0.47 -34.95 -1.46
CA VAL A 233 0.27 -35.33 -2.86
C VAL A 233 1.52 -35.02 -3.70
N THR A 234 2.19 -33.90 -3.43
CA THR A 234 3.44 -33.55 -4.12
C THR A 234 4.55 -34.58 -3.85
N GLU A 235 4.70 -34.99 -2.58
CA GLU A 235 5.66 -36.01 -2.15
C GLU A 235 5.34 -37.39 -2.72
N GLU A 236 4.07 -37.80 -2.73
CA GLU A 236 3.62 -39.09 -3.28
C GLU A 236 3.82 -39.16 -4.80
N LEU A 237 3.52 -38.08 -5.52
CA LEU A 237 3.71 -38.00 -6.97
C LEU A 237 5.20 -37.97 -7.37
N ASN A 238 6.05 -37.43 -6.50
CA ASN A 238 7.51 -37.35 -6.62
C ASN A 238 8.01 -37.11 -8.04
N LYS A 239 7.48 -36.07 -8.70
CA LYS A 239 7.81 -35.79 -10.10
C LYS A 239 9.24 -35.28 -10.22
N PRO A 240 10.07 -35.85 -11.11
CA PRO A 240 11.49 -35.47 -11.22
C PRO A 240 11.70 -34.05 -11.72
N TRP A 241 10.69 -33.45 -12.36
CA TRP A 241 10.72 -32.05 -12.81
C TRP A 241 10.38 -31.05 -11.70
N CYS A 242 9.99 -31.48 -10.50
CA CYS A 242 9.83 -30.61 -9.34
C CYS A 242 11.19 -30.40 -8.66
N ILE A 243 11.91 -29.33 -9.03
CA ILE A 243 13.29 -29.09 -8.59
C ILE A 243 13.34 -28.54 -7.15
N SER A 244 12.50 -27.55 -6.84
CA SER A 244 12.38 -26.98 -5.49
C SER A 244 10.91 -26.66 -5.20
N VAL A 245 10.31 -27.34 -4.23
CA VAL A 245 8.91 -27.12 -3.83
C VAL A 245 8.85 -27.10 -2.30
N PHE A 246 8.17 -26.10 -1.74
CA PHE A 246 8.03 -25.88 -0.28
C PHE A 246 9.35 -25.64 0.49
N LYS A 247 10.42 -25.24 -0.20
CA LYS A 247 11.76 -25.03 0.39
C LYS A 247 12.31 -23.62 0.26
N ASP A 248 11.65 -22.78 -0.53
CA ASP A 248 12.14 -21.46 -0.92
C ASP A 248 10.95 -20.50 -1.16
N ASN A 249 11.24 -19.25 -1.52
CA ASN A 249 10.27 -18.19 -1.74
C ASN A 249 9.34 -18.46 -2.93
N SER A 250 9.78 -19.27 -3.91
CA SER A 250 8.95 -19.72 -5.04
C SER A 250 9.12 -21.22 -5.32
N GLY A 251 8.17 -21.80 -6.07
CA GLY A 251 8.28 -23.15 -6.58
C GLY A 251 9.08 -23.18 -7.90
N VAL A 252 9.98 -24.15 -8.04
CA VAL A 252 10.86 -24.30 -9.21
C VAL A 252 10.58 -25.63 -9.89
N ILE A 253 10.32 -25.57 -11.20
CA ILE A 253 10.14 -26.74 -12.06
C ILE A 253 11.11 -26.71 -13.24
N ALA A 254 11.57 -27.88 -13.68
CA ALA A 254 12.35 -28.01 -14.90
C ALA A 254 11.49 -27.70 -16.12
N PHE A 255 12.03 -26.89 -17.03
CA PHE A 255 11.39 -26.54 -18.30
C PHE A 255 12.12 -27.18 -19.48
N ASP A 256 13.44 -26.98 -19.58
CA ASP A 256 14.29 -27.63 -20.57
C ASP A 256 15.72 -27.89 -20.03
N GLU A 257 16.65 -28.26 -20.91
CA GLU A 257 18.04 -28.58 -20.53
C GLU A 257 18.84 -27.36 -20.01
N ARG A 258 18.33 -26.15 -20.19
CA ARG A 258 19.02 -24.88 -19.87
C ARG A 258 18.30 -24.07 -18.79
N TYR A 259 16.98 -24.20 -18.71
CA TYR A 259 16.15 -23.34 -17.89
C TYR A 259 15.21 -24.14 -16.99
N ASP A 260 15.12 -23.67 -15.75
CA ASP A 260 14.03 -23.93 -14.84
C ASP A 260 13.06 -22.72 -14.83
N VAL A 261 11.82 -22.95 -14.42
CA VAL A 261 10.80 -21.92 -14.26
C VAL A 261 10.46 -21.79 -12.77
N CYS A 262 10.59 -20.57 -12.27
CA CYS A 262 10.10 -20.17 -10.95
C CYS A 262 8.64 -19.70 -11.08
N PHE A 263 7.77 -20.17 -10.18
CA PHE A 263 6.38 -19.77 -10.13
C PHE A 263 5.96 -19.45 -8.70
N LYS A 264 5.27 -18.32 -8.53
CA LYS A 264 4.78 -17.83 -7.25
C LYS A 264 3.51 -17.01 -7.49
N VAL A 265 2.57 -17.16 -6.56
CA VAL A 265 1.37 -16.35 -6.47
C VAL A 265 1.26 -15.86 -5.04
N GLU A 266 0.95 -14.59 -4.87
CA GLU A 266 0.64 -13.96 -3.59
C GLU A 266 -0.69 -13.23 -3.69
N THR A 267 -1.20 -12.78 -2.55
CA THR A 267 -2.39 -11.93 -2.48
C THR A 267 -2.10 -10.71 -1.64
N HIS A 268 -2.66 -9.55 -1.99
CA HIS A 268 -2.54 -8.32 -1.20
C HIS A 268 -3.88 -7.65 -0.93
N ASN A 269 -4.83 -8.47 -0.49
CA ASN A 269 -6.26 -8.15 -0.32
C ASN A 269 -6.52 -6.97 0.62
N HIS A 270 -6.13 -7.10 1.90
CA HIS A 270 -6.51 -6.13 2.93
C HIS A 270 -5.89 -4.73 2.69
N PRO A 271 -4.59 -4.61 2.35
CA PRO A 271 -4.02 -3.31 1.99
C PRO A 271 -4.67 -2.71 0.74
N SER A 272 -4.97 -3.52 -0.28
CA SER A 272 -5.67 -3.05 -1.48
C SER A 272 -7.11 -2.63 -1.22
N ALA A 273 -7.75 -3.11 -0.15
CA ALA A 273 -9.07 -2.66 0.29
C ALA A 273 -9.03 -1.24 0.89
N LEU A 274 -7.92 -0.92 1.56
CA LEU A 274 -7.71 0.31 2.32
C LEU A 274 -7.06 1.41 1.48
N GLU A 275 -6.02 1.07 0.72
CA GLU A 275 -5.24 1.93 -0.15
C GLU A 275 -4.98 1.17 -1.47
N PRO A 276 -5.93 1.23 -2.43
CA PRO A 276 -5.93 0.34 -3.59
C PRO A 276 -4.71 0.44 -4.49
N TYR A 277 -4.15 1.65 -4.66
CA TYR A 277 -3.01 1.84 -5.55
C TYR A 277 -1.74 1.24 -4.96
N GLY A 278 -1.34 1.72 -3.79
CA GLY A 278 -0.14 1.31 -3.07
C GLY A 278 -0.21 -0.14 -2.63
N GLY A 279 -1.37 -0.59 -2.12
CA GLY A 279 -1.59 -1.99 -1.75
C GLY A 279 -1.38 -2.94 -2.94
N ALA A 280 -1.91 -2.63 -4.12
CA ALA A 280 -1.69 -3.48 -5.28
C ALA A 280 -0.25 -3.36 -5.83
N ASN A 281 0.31 -2.15 -5.84
CA ASN A 281 1.66 -1.84 -6.29
C ASN A 281 2.73 -2.59 -5.47
N THR A 282 2.60 -2.60 -4.14
CA THR A 282 3.49 -3.39 -3.27
C THR A 282 3.25 -4.89 -3.40
N GLY A 283 2.05 -5.31 -3.81
CA GLY A 283 1.66 -6.72 -3.96
C GLY A 283 2.36 -7.36 -5.13
N ILE A 284 2.23 -6.76 -6.32
CA ILE A 284 3.00 -7.18 -7.49
C ILE A 284 4.51 -7.04 -7.23
N GLY A 285 4.95 -6.01 -6.50
CA GLY A 285 6.35 -5.86 -6.14
C GLY A 285 6.87 -6.97 -5.22
N GLY A 286 6.06 -7.42 -4.26
CA GLY A 286 6.36 -8.55 -3.37
C GLY A 286 6.56 -9.84 -4.14
N VAL A 287 5.54 -10.23 -4.92
CA VAL A 287 5.59 -11.47 -5.70
C VAL A 287 6.70 -11.47 -6.76
N ILE A 288 7.10 -10.32 -7.30
CA ILE A 288 8.27 -10.21 -8.20
C ILE A 288 9.58 -10.47 -7.45
N ARG A 289 9.68 -10.04 -6.19
CA ARG A 289 10.89 -10.25 -5.36
C ARG A 289 11.08 -11.70 -4.95
N ASP A 290 10.02 -12.50 -4.87
CA ASP A 290 10.13 -13.90 -4.47
C ASP A 290 10.94 -14.76 -5.47
N PRO A 291 10.66 -14.77 -6.79
CA PRO A 291 11.56 -15.38 -7.77
C PRO A 291 12.96 -14.75 -7.79
N LEU A 292 13.08 -13.43 -7.63
CA LEU A 292 14.39 -12.76 -7.56
C LEU A 292 15.23 -13.28 -6.38
N GLY A 293 14.59 -13.68 -5.27
CA GLY A 293 15.23 -14.25 -4.09
C GLY A 293 15.27 -15.79 -4.07
N THR A 294 14.81 -16.48 -5.11
CA THR A 294 14.81 -17.94 -5.16
C THR A 294 16.19 -18.47 -5.57
N GLY A 295 16.73 -19.43 -4.82
CA GLY A 295 18.07 -19.98 -5.05
C GLY A 295 19.16 -18.91 -5.01
N LEU A 296 19.89 -18.73 -6.11
CA LEU A 296 20.89 -17.65 -6.29
C LEU A 296 20.35 -16.48 -7.12
N GLY A 297 19.04 -16.49 -7.40
CA GLY A 297 18.32 -15.49 -8.16
C GLY A 297 17.74 -16.05 -9.46
N ALA A 298 16.48 -15.71 -9.73
CA ALA A 298 15.83 -15.94 -11.00
C ALA A 298 15.44 -14.61 -11.65
N LYS A 299 15.33 -14.59 -12.98
CA LYS A 299 14.87 -13.41 -13.72
C LYS A 299 13.35 -13.48 -13.91
N PRO A 300 12.56 -12.56 -13.34
CA PRO A 300 11.14 -12.47 -13.65
C PRO A 300 10.94 -12.08 -15.11
N ILE A 301 10.02 -12.77 -15.80
CA ILE A 301 9.78 -12.56 -17.24
C ILE A 301 8.33 -12.24 -17.57
N VAL A 302 7.39 -12.63 -16.71
CA VAL A 302 5.94 -12.54 -16.93
C VAL A 302 5.24 -12.43 -15.58
N ASN A 303 4.19 -11.61 -15.54
CA ASN A 303 3.22 -11.56 -14.45
C ASN A 303 1.86 -12.12 -14.88
N THR A 304 1.08 -12.56 -13.90
CA THR A 304 -0.35 -12.86 -14.05
C THR A 304 -1.11 -12.30 -12.86
N ASP A 305 -2.35 -11.86 -13.09
CA ASP A 305 -3.20 -11.24 -12.07
C ASP A 305 -4.59 -11.87 -12.01
N VAL A 306 -5.12 -12.03 -10.80
CA VAL A 306 -6.50 -12.49 -10.59
C VAL A 306 -7.17 -11.54 -9.64
N PHE A 307 -8.15 -10.81 -10.15
CA PHE A 307 -8.87 -9.83 -9.36
C PHE A 307 -10.32 -10.25 -9.12
N CYS A 308 -10.75 -10.15 -7.86
CA CYS A 308 -12.15 -10.27 -7.50
C CYS A 308 -12.62 -9.00 -6.80
N PHE A 309 -13.60 -8.32 -7.38
CA PHE A 309 -14.17 -7.08 -6.84
C PHE A 309 -15.68 -7.18 -6.70
N ALA A 310 -16.27 -6.26 -5.93
CA ALA A 310 -17.69 -6.00 -6.05
C ALA A 310 -17.99 -5.22 -7.35
N PRO A 311 -19.24 -5.26 -7.85
CA PRO A 311 -19.60 -4.56 -9.08
C PRO A 311 -19.22 -3.06 -9.05
N PRO A 312 -18.64 -2.51 -10.12
CA PRO A 312 -18.19 -1.11 -10.15
C PRO A 312 -19.34 -0.09 -10.15
N ASP A 313 -20.56 -0.53 -10.37
CA ASP A 313 -21.81 0.23 -10.28
C ASP A 313 -22.58 -0.01 -8.97
N TYR A 314 -21.90 -0.59 -7.95
CA TYR A 314 -22.52 -0.89 -6.66
C TYR A 314 -23.09 0.38 -5.99
N PRO A 315 -24.36 0.39 -5.53
CA PRO A 315 -24.99 1.59 -4.99
C PRO A 315 -24.28 2.14 -3.75
N HIS A 316 -24.03 3.46 -3.70
CA HIS A 316 -23.30 4.11 -2.62
C HIS A 316 -24.00 3.94 -1.26
N GLU A 317 -25.32 4.03 -1.25
CA GLU A 317 -26.17 3.90 -0.06
C GLU A 317 -26.14 2.50 0.57
N LYS A 318 -25.64 1.49 -0.16
CA LYS A 318 -25.46 0.12 0.35
C LYS A 318 -24.05 -0.14 0.88
N LEU A 319 -23.13 0.82 0.77
CA LEU A 319 -21.75 0.64 1.22
C LEU A 319 -21.66 0.65 2.75
N PRO A 320 -20.98 -0.33 3.37
CA PRO A 320 -20.68 -0.28 4.80
C PRO A 320 -19.84 0.97 5.15
N PRO A 321 -20.01 1.54 6.35
CA PRO A 321 -19.18 2.65 6.81
C PRO A 321 -17.68 2.31 6.75
N GLY A 322 -16.88 3.21 6.21
CA GLY A 322 -15.43 3.05 6.09
C GLY A 322 -14.95 2.28 4.86
N VAL A 323 -15.84 1.66 4.08
CA VAL A 323 -15.47 0.94 2.86
C VAL A 323 -15.31 1.88 1.67
N LEU A 324 -14.26 1.69 0.88
CA LEU A 324 -14.09 2.38 -0.40
C LEU A 324 -15.06 1.81 -1.45
N HIS A 325 -15.56 2.69 -2.32
CA HIS A 325 -16.44 2.27 -3.40
C HIS A 325 -15.73 1.25 -4.33
N PRO A 326 -16.38 0.15 -4.76
CA PRO A 326 -15.71 -0.89 -5.56
C PRO A 326 -15.06 -0.36 -6.84
N LYS A 327 -15.69 0.59 -7.53
CA LYS A 327 -15.09 1.34 -8.66
C LYS A 327 -13.73 1.97 -8.33
N ARG A 328 -13.60 2.58 -7.14
CA ARG A 328 -12.34 3.19 -6.67
C ARG A 328 -11.28 2.14 -6.40
N ILE A 329 -11.67 1.03 -5.77
CA ILE A 329 -10.77 -0.11 -5.54
C ILE A 329 -10.27 -0.67 -6.87
N PHE A 330 -11.17 -1.01 -7.79
CA PHE A 330 -10.86 -1.54 -9.12
C PHE A 330 -9.87 -0.64 -9.89
N ILE A 331 -10.16 0.66 -9.99
CA ILE A 331 -9.31 1.62 -10.71
C ILE A 331 -7.93 1.72 -10.05
N GLY A 332 -7.88 1.82 -8.72
CA GLY A 332 -6.63 1.98 -7.99
C GLY A 332 -5.76 0.72 -8.06
N VAL A 333 -6.33 -0.46 -7.85
CA VAL A 333 -5.61 -1.74 -7.98
C VAL A 333 -5.01 -1.90 -9.37
N HIS A 334 -5.83 -1.72 -10.41
CA HIS A 334 -5.36 -1.83 -11.79
C HIS A 334 -4.23 -0.82 -12.08
N ALA A 335 -4.36 0.43 -11.61
CA ALA A 335 -3.32 1.43 -11.77
C ALA A 335 -2.02 1.04 -11.04
N GLY A 336 -2.12 0.52 -9.81
CA GLY A 336 -0.97 0.10 -8.99
C GLY A 336 -0.19 -1.06 -9.60
N VAL A 337 -0.89 -2.12 -10.03
CA VAL A 337 -0.28 -3.27 -10.71
C VAL A 337 0.41 -2.85 -12.00
N ARG A 338 -0.29 -2.08 -12.84
CA ARG A 338 0.23 -1.61 -14.11
C ARG A 338 1.48 -0.74 -13.93
N ASP A 339 1.47 0.18 -12.96
CA ASP A 339 2.59 1.10 -12.75
C ASP A 339 3.87 0.35 -12.34
N TYR A 340 3.78 -0.58 -11.39
CA TYR A 340 4.95 -1.36 -10.95
C TYR A 340 5.48 -2.27 -12.08
N GLY A 341 4.59 -3.04 -12.72
CA GLY A 341 4.98 -3.96 -13.79
C GLY A 341 5.64 -3.25 -14.97
N ASN A 342 5.06 -2.11 -15.39
CA ASN A 342 5.59 -1.31 -16.49
C ASN A 342 6.97 -0.73 -16.17
N ARG A 343 7.17 -0.17 -14.97
CA ARG A 343 8.45 0.41 -14.56
C ARG A 343 9.55 -0.65 -14.42
N MET A 344 9.18 -1.87 -14.03
CA MET A 344 10.09 -3.01 -13.98
C MET A 344 10.34 -3.64 -15.36
N GLY A 345 9.54 -3.28 -16.38
CA GLY A 345 9.63 -3.85 -17.72
C GLY A 345 9.19 -5.32 -17.78
N ILE A 346 8.27 -5.75 -16.91
CA ILE A 346 7.76 -7.13 -16.85
C ILE A 346 6.29 -7.13 -17.28
N PRO A 347 5.94 -7.78 -18.41
CA PRO A 347 4.58 -7.79 -18.93
C PRO A 347 3.65 -8.65 -18.08
N THR A 348 2.42 -8.18 -17.85
CA THR A 348 1.29 -9.00 -17.41
C THR A 348 0.61 -9.59 -18.64
N VAL A 349 0.73 -10.90 -18.86
CA VAL A 349 0.32 -11.53 -20.14
C VAL A 349 -1.05 -12.20 -20.09
N ASN A 350 -1.54 -12.50 -18.89
CA ASN A 350 -2.82 -13.16 -18.68
C ASN A 350 -3.34 -12.86 -17.27
N GLY A 351 -4.65 -13.04 -17.09
CA GLY A 351 -5.27 -12.89 -15.78
C GLY A 351 -6.74 -13.26 -15.79
N ALA A 352 -7.41 -12.98 -14.67
CA ALA A 352 -8.85 -13.12 -14.53
C ALA A 352 -9.45 -11.96 -13.75
N LEU A 353 -10.67 -11.60 -14.11
CA LEU A 353 -11.45 -10.56 -13.44
C LEU A 353 -12.84 -11.13 -13.13
N PHE A 354 -13.22 -11.09 -11.86
CA PHE A 354 -14.49 -11.58 -11.38
C PHE A 354 -15.21 -10.53 -10.53
N PHE A 355 -16.53 -10.39 -10.73
CA PHE A 355 -17.35 -9.43 -10.01
C PHE A 355 -18.44 -10.14 -9.22
N ASP A 356 -18.49 -9.89 -7.90
CA ASP A 356 -19.50 -10.44 -7.00
C ASP A 356 -19.65 -9.56 -5.76
N GLU A 357 -20.88 -9.33 -5.30
CA GLU A 357 -21.16 -8.48 -4.14
C GLU A 357 -20.49 -8.97 -2.84
N ARG A 358 -20.12 -10.25 -2.74
CA ARG A 358 -19.39 -10.81 -1.59
C ARG A 358 -17.99 -10.21 -1.41
N TYR A 359 -17.45 -9.52 -2.42
CA TYR A 359 -16.18 -8.82 -2.34
C TYR A 359 -16.31 -7.35 -1.90
N VAL A 360 -17.49 -6.89 -1.48
CA VAL A 360 -17.65 -5.55 -0.89
C VAL A 360 -16.80 -5.47 0.38
N GLY A 361 -15.88 -4.49 0.43
CA GLY A 361 -15.00 -4.24 1.57
C GLY A 361 -13.80 -5.19 1.69
N ASN A 362 -13.79 -6.31 0.95
CA ASN A 362 -12.68 -7.26 0.94
C ASN A 362 -12.46 -7.81 -0.49
N PRO A 363 -11.77 -7.05 -1.36
CA PRO A 363 -11.40 -7.53 -2.69
C PRO A 363 -10.37 -8.65 -2.60
N LEU A 364 -10.25 -9.45 -3.67
CA LEU A 364 -9.09 -10.32 -3.87
C LEU A 364 -8.19 -9.69 -4.92
N VAL A 365 -6.91 -9.53 -4.58
CA VAL A 365 -5.88 -8.87 -5.40
C VAL A 365 -4.62 -9.69 -5.42
#